data_AF-A0A0S7X0R9-F1
#
_entry.id   AF-A0A0S7X0R9-F1
#
_cell.length_a   1.000
_cell.length_b   1.000
_cell.length_c   1.000
_cell.angle_alpha   90.00
_cell.angle_beta   90.00
_cell.angle_gamma   90.00
#
_symmetry.space_group_name_H-M   'P 1'
#
loop_
_entity.id
_entity.type
_entity.pdbx_description
1 polymer ?
#
loop_
_entity_poly.entity_id
_entity_poly.type
_entity_poly.pdbx_seq_one_letter_code
_entity_poly.pdbx_strand_id
1 'polypeptide(L)'
;MNYTTIPTTCAYCGCGCEILFEVLDGELVGTIPSKANPINHGSLCIKGWTAHEFVVSEKRLKSPLIRKNGEFKEATWDEALNLVSSTLKEIKETSGPDSLACLSSAKCTNEENYLMQKVMRAVVGTNNVDHCARL
;
A
#
# COMPACT_ATOMS: atom_id res chain seq x y z
N MET A 1 -24.40 -14.99 12.24
CA MET A 1 -24.11 -13.57 12.51
C MET A 1 -23.01 -13.49 13.55
N ASN A 2 -21.78 -13.41 13.09
CA ASN A 2 -20.58 -13.21 13.89
C ASN A 2 -20.10 -11.78 13.69
N TYR A 3 -20.24 -10.95 14.72
CA TYR A 3 -19.79 -9.56 14.72
C TYR A 3 -18.56 -9.42 15.62
N THR A 4 -17.50 -8.82 15.07
CA THR A 4 -16.26 -8.53 15.82
C THR A 4 -15.73 -7.16 15.46
N THR A 5 -14.97 -6.57 16.37
CA THR A 5 -14.23 -5.33 16.13
C THR A 5 -12.73 -5.62 16.15
N ILE A 6 -12.01 -5.07 15.18
CA ILE A 6 -10.56 -5.28 15.04
C ILE A 6 -9.86 -3.92 15.14
N PRO A 7 -8.96 -3.71 16.13
CA PRO A 7 -8.25 -2.46 16.27
C PRO A 7 -7.19 -2.29 15.19
N THR A 8 -7.04 -1.07 14.69
CA THR A 8 -5.97 -0.66 13.76
C THR A 8 -5.74 0.85 13.82
N THR A 9 -4.72 1.32 13.09
CA THR A 9 -4.38 2.74 13.00
C THR A 9 -4.93 3.34 11.71
N CYS A 10 -5.49 4.55 11.81
CA CYS A 10 -5.99 5.31 10.68
C CYS A 10 -4.87 5.63 9.66
N ALA A 11 -5.06 5.23 8.39
CA ALA A 11 -4.08 5.39 7.31
C ALA A 11 -4.08 6.79 6.65
N TYR A 12 -4.72 7.80 7.25
CA TYR A 12 -4.84 9.14 6.67
C TYR A 12 -3.70 10.08 7.06
N CYS A 13 -3.89 10.94 8.05
CA CYS A 13 -2.85 11.88 8.48
C CYS A 13 -1.88 11.23 9.46
N GLY A 14 -0.77 11.91 9.77
CA GLY A 14 0.22 11.46 10.74
C GLY A 14 -0.22 11.55 12.22
N CYS A 15 -1.48 11.89 12.51
CA CYS A 15 -1.97 11.92 13.89
C CYS A 15 -1.96 10.52 14.53
N GLY A 16 -2.24 9.47 13.74
CA GLY A 16 -2.24 8.09 14.23
C GLY A 16 -3.44 7.75 15.11
N CYS A 17 -4.64 8.26 14.80
CA CYS A 17 -5.87 7.88 15.50
C CYS A 17 -6.08 6.35 15.45
N GLU A 18 -6.49 5.76 16.57
CA GLU A 18 -6.91 4.35 16.59
C GLU A 18 -8.39 4.25 16.19
N ILE A 19 -8.63 3.34 15.24
CA ILE A 19 -9.94 2.98 14.73
C ILE A 19 -10.19 1.50 15.01
N LEU A 20 -11.46 1.15 15.16
CA LEU A 20 -11.90 -0.23 15.20
C LEU A 20 -12.66 -0.49 13.91
N PHE A 21 -12.20 -1.45 13.11
CA PHE A 21 -12.96 -1.94 11.98
C PHE A 21 -14.05 -2.89 12.46
N GLU A 22 -15.26 -2.68 11.95
CA GLU A 22 -16.40 -3.54 12.23
C GLU A 22 -16.45 -4.64 11.18
N VAL A 23 -16.41 -5.90 11.63
CA VAL A 23 -16.43 -7.07 10.76
C VAL A 23 -17.65 -7.92 11.07
N LEU A 24 -18.48 -8.14 10.07
CA LEU A 24 -19.70 -8.95 10.15
C LEU A 24 -19.59 -10.14 9.20
N ASP A 25 -19.65 -11.35 9.75
CA ASP A 25 -19.58 -12.61 8.99
C ASP A 25 -18.36 -12.66 8.02
N GLY A 26 -17.24 -12.03 8.43
CA GLY A 26 -15.98 -11.97 7.68
C GLY A 26 -15.85 -10.76 6.74
N GLU A 27 -16.90 -9.95 6.59
CA GLU A 27 -16.90 -8.77 5.73
C GLU A 27 -16.69 -7.49 6.55
N LEU A 28 -15.87 -6.59 6.00
CA LEU A 28 -15.65 -5.27 6.58
C LEU A 28 -16.88 -4.38 6.30
N VAL A 29 -17.62 -4.00 7.34
CA VAL A 29 -18.89 -3.27 7.22
C VAL A 29 -18.85 -1.84 7.76
N GLY A 30 -17.82 -1.49 8.53
CA GLY A 30 -17.81 -0.19 9.20
C GLY A 30 -16.49 0.19 9.86
N THR A 31 -16.48 1.40 10.43
CA THR A 31 -15.37 1.93 11.22
C THR A 31 -15.93 2.76 12.37
N ILE A 32 -15.46 2.48 13.58
CA ILE A 32 -15.79 3.25 14.78
C ILE A 32 -14.53 3.75 15.49
N PRO A 33 -14.60 4.87 16.23
CA PRO A 33 -13.47 5.35 17.02
C PRO A 33 -13.15 4.44 18.20
N SER A 34 -11.87 4.30 18.53
CA SER A 34 -11.47 3.78 19.85
C SER A 34 -11.60 4.86 20.92
N LYS A 35 -12.38 4.58 21.97
CA LYS A 35 -12.50 5.46 23.15
C LYS A 35 -11.29 5.37 24.10
N ALA A 36 -10.57 4.26 24.06
CA ALA A 36 -9.47 3.98 24.98
C ALA A 36 -8.14 4.61 24.54
N ASN A 37 -8.01 4.96 23.25
CA ASN A 37 -6.75 5.44 22.71
C ASN A 37 -6.49 6.93 23.07
N PRO A 38 -5.27 7.26 23.55
CA PRO A 38 -4.93 8.62 23.99
C PRO A 38 -4.79 9.64 22.87
N ILE A 39 -4.71 9.20 21.60
CA ILE A 39 -4.56 10.12 20.47
C ILE A 39 -5.91 10.74 20.10
N ASN A 40 -6.97 9.94 20.04
CA ASN A 40 -8.25 10.38 19.51
C ASN A 40 -9.42 10.33 20.49
N HIS A 41 -9.27 9.72 21.67
CA HIS A 41 -10.26 9.77 22.77
C HIS A 41 -11.71 9.55 22.31
N GLY A 42 -11.95 8.58 21.40
CA GLY A 42 -13.29 8.29 20.91
C GLY A 42 -13.77 9.19 19.76
N SER A 43 -12.90 10.02 19.17
CA SER A 43 -13.23 10.94 18.07
C SER A 43 -12.57 10.55 16.76
N LEU A 44 -13.20 10.88 15.62
CA LEU A 44 -12.63 10.77 14.28
C LEU A 44 -13.08 11.95 13.42
N CYS A 45 -12.22 12.37 12.49
CA CYS A 45 -12.61 13.27 11.40
C CYS A 45 -13.39 12.49 10.32
N ILE A 46 -13.98 13.19 9.35
CA ILE A 46 -14.78 12.56 8.28
C ILE A 46 -14.03 11.44 7.55
N LYS A 47 -12.72 11.61 7.30
CA LYS A 47 -11.90 10.57 6.65
C LYS A 47 -11.76 9.30 7.50
N GLY A 48 -11.66 9.46 8.82
CA GLY A 48 -11.54 8.32 9.73
C GLY A 48 -12.83 7.50 9.78
N TRP A 49 -13.99 8.16 9.78
CA TRP A 49 -15.30 7.50 9.75
C TRP A 49 -15.53 6.65 8.49
N THR A 50 -14.95 7.07 7.36
CA THR A 50 -15.11 6.40 6.06
C THR A 50 -13.90 5.52 5.67
N ALA A 51 -13.01 5.22 6.61
CA ALA A 51 -11.75 4.51 6.33
C ALA A 51 -11.93 3.09 5.75
N HIS A 52 -13.09 2.46 5.91
CA HIS A 52 -13.39 1.15 5.34
C HIS A 52 -13.85 1.23 3.87
N GLU A 53 -14.41 2.35 3.41
CA GLU A 53 -15.13 2.42 2.13
C GLU A 53 -14.25 2.10 0.91
N PHE A 54 -13.02 2.60 0.87
CA PHE A 54 -12.12 2.34 -0.26
C PHE A 54 -11.63 0.89 -0.30
N VAL A 55 -11.66 0.18 0.83
CA VAL A 55 -11.26 -1.23 0.92
C VAL A 55 -12.30 -2.11 0.23
N VAL A 56 -13.58 -1.79 0.41
CA VAL A 56 -14.74 -2.53 -0.11
C VAL A 56 -15.27 -2.01 -1.46
N SER A 57 -14.68 -0.95 -2.00
CA SER A 57 -15.09 -0.37 -3.28
C SER A 57 -15.01 -1.39 -4.43
N GLU A 58 -16.08 -1.47 -5.23
CA GLU A 58 -16.11 -2.30 -6.45
C GLU A 58 -15.06 -1.88 -7.49
N LYS A 59 -14.58 -0.65 -7.42
CA LYS A 59 -13.55 -0.11 -8.33
C LYS A 59 -12.13 -0.56 -7.97
N ARG A 60 -11.96 -1.28 -6.85
CA ARG A 60 -10.64 -1.73 -6.40
C ARG A 60 -10.06 -2.75 -7.38
N LEU A 61 -8.83 -2.52 -7.84
CA LEU A 61 -8.10 -3.46 -8.66
C LEU A 61 -7.78 -4.74 -7.85
N LYS A 62 -8.04 -5.90 -8.46
CA LYS A 62 -7.84 -7.23 -7.84
C LYS A 62 -6.79 -8.08 -8.57
N SER A 63 -6.38 -7.66 -9.76
CA SER A 63 -5.44 -8.38 -10.62
C SER A 63 -4.38 -7.42 -11.17
N PRO A 64 -3.14 -7.90 -11.41
CA PRO A 64 -2.14 -7.16 -12.18
C PRO A 64 -2.66 -6.79 -13.57
N LEU A 65 -2.26 -5.62 -14.07
CA LEU A 65 -2.59 -5.15 -15.42
C LEU A 65 -1.31 -4.85 -16.20
N ILE A 66 -1.17 -5.46 -17.38
CA ILE A 66 -0.03 -5.25 -18.30
C ILE A 66 -0.52 -4.49 -19.53
N ARG A 67 0.27 -3.51 -19.98
CA ARG A 67 -0.06 -2.74 -21.19
C ARG A 67 0.34 -3.53 -22.45
N LYS A 68 -0.64 -3.88 -23.28
CA LYS A 68 -0.46 -4.59 -24.56
C LYS A 68 -1.15 -3.76 -25.65
N ASN A 69 -0.41 -3.38 -26.70
CA ASN A 69 -0.90 -2.54 -27.81
C ASN A 69 -1.59 -1.24 -27.35
N GLY A 70 -1.04 -0.59 -26.33
CA GLY A 70 -1.56 0.68 -25.81
C GLY A 70 -2.64 0.55 -24.74
N GLU A 71 -3.24 -0.62 -24.53
CA GLU A 71 -4.33 -0.86 -23.57
C GLU A 71 -3.90 -1.75 -22.39
N PHE A 72 -4.49 -1.55 -21.22
CA PHE A 72 -4.29 -2.44 -20.07
C PHE A 72 -5.13 -3.72 -20.21
N LYS A 73 -4.49 -4.87 -19.99
CA LYS A 73 -5.13 -6.19 -19.94
C LYS A 73 -4.74 -6.89 -18.64
N GLU A 74 -5.67 -7.66 -18.07
CA GLU A 74 -5.38 -8.48 -16.89
C GLU A 74 -4.28 -9.50 -17.17
N ALA A 75 -3.47 -9.77 -16.16
CA ALA A 75 -2.35 -10.71 -16.20
C ALA A 75 -2.27 -11.50 -14.88
N THR A 76 -1.58 -12.63 -14.93
CA THR A 76 -1.25 -13.38 -13.71
C THR A 76 -0.11 -12.69 -12.95
N TRP A 77 0.03 -13.02 -11.66
CA TRP A 77 1.17 -12.55 -10.87
C TRP A 77 2.51 -13.00 -11.46
N ASP A 78 2.62 -14.25 -11.93
CA ASP A 78 3.85 -14.76 -12.54
C ASP A 78 4.20 -14.02 -13.83
N GLU A 79 3.22 -13.76 -14.70
CA GLU A 79 3.44 -12.99 -15.94
C GLU A 79 3.92 -11.57 -15.62
N ALA A 80 3.25 -10.89 -14.68
CA ALA A 80 3.59 -9.52 -14.31
C ALA A 80 4.97 -9.42 -13.65
N LEU A 81 5.28 -10.30 -12.70
CA LEU A 81 6.56 -10.30 -11.98
C LEU A 81 7.72 -10.71 -12.89
N ASN A 82 7.52 -11.68 -13.78
CA ASN A 82 8.55 -12.06 -14.76
C ASN A 82 8.87 -10.91 -15.69
N LEU A 83 7.85 -10.25 -16.24
CA LEU A 83 8.04 -9.08 -17.12
C LEU A 83 8.80 -7.96 -16.41
N VAL A 84 8.37 -7.55 -15.22
CA VAL A 84 9.02 -6.46 -14.47
C VAL A 84 10.46 -6.85 -14.13
N SER A 85 10.69 -8.05 -13.61
CA SER A 85 12.02 -8.47 -13.20
C SER A 85 12.99 -8.64 -14.37
N SER A 86 12.55 -9.17 -15.52
CA SER A 86 13.41 -9.28 -16.71
C SER A 86 13.79 -7.92 -17.27
N THR A 87 12.82 -7.01 -17.40
CA THR A 87 13.08 -5.67 -17.94
C THR A 87 13.98 -4.84 -17.02
N LEU A 88 13.76 -4.89 -15.70
CA LEU A 88 14.63 -4.18 -14.75
C LEU A 88 16.06 -4.74 -14.75
N LYS A 89 16.23 -6.07 -14.90
CA LYS A 89 17.56 -6.69 -15.02
C LYS A 89 18.27 -6.24 -16.30
N GLU A 90 17.59 -6.26 -17.44
CA GLU A 90 18.14 -5.81 -18.73
C GLU A 90 18.57 -4.34 -18.67
N ILE A 91 17.74 -3.45 -18.10
CA ILE A 91 18.07 -2.03 -17.93
C ILE A 91 19.29 -1.88 -17.02
N LYS A 92 19.35 -2.62 -15.91
CA LYS A 92 20.50 -2.59 -14.99
C LYS A 92 21.79 -3.07 -15.68
N GLU A 93 21.73 -4.13 -16.48
CA GLU A 93 22.88 -4.70 -17.18
C GLU A 93 23.40 -3.77 -18.29
N THR A 94 22.49 -3.08 -18.99
CA THR A 94 22.84 -2.20 -20.11
C THR A 94 23.23 -0.78 -19.68
N SER A 95 22.57 -0.23 -18.65
CA SER A 95 22.66 1.19 -18.27
C SER A 95 23.17 1.41 -16.84
N GLY A 96 23.52 0.33 -16.13
CA GLY A 96 23.96 0.37 -14.73
C GLY A 96 22.80 0.48 -13.73
N PRO A 97 23.05 0.25 -12.44
CA PRO A 97 22.00 0.25 -11.41
C PRO A 97 21.37 1.62 -11.15
N ASP A 98 22.11 2.72 -11.37
CA ASP A 98 21.63 4.09 -11.14
C ASP A 98 20.70 4.60 -12.25
N SER A 99 20.42 3.79 -13.27
CA SER A 99 19.34 4.04 -14.24
C SER A 99 17.95 3.68 -13.71
N LEU A 100 17.89 3.00 -12.57
CA LEU A 100 16.65 2.60 -11.90
C LEU A 100 16.39 3.48 -10.68
N ALA A 101 15.11 3.65 -10.33
CA ALA A 101 14.68 4.36 -9.13
C ALA A 101 13.42 3.73 -8.55
N CYS A 102 13.18 3.98 -7.26
CA CYS A 102 11.94 3.61 -6.59
C CYS A 102 11.35 4.79 -5.81
N LEU A 103 10.03 4.93 -5.87
CA LEU A 103 9.26 5.86 -5.05
C LEU A 103 8.47 5.06 -4.01
N SER A 104 8.87 5.18 -2.75
CA SER A 104 8.21 4.60 -1.58
C SER A 104 7.07 5.49 -1.07
N SER A 105 6.30 5.01 -0.09
CA SER A 105 5.04 5.65 0.32
C SER A 105 4.89 5.80 1.82
N ALA A 106 4.43 6.97 2.28
CA ALA A 106 4.07 7.22 3.69
C ALA A 106 2.78 6.51 4.10
N LYS A 107 2.07 5.93 3.13
CA LYS A 107 0.83 5.17 3.35
C LYS A 107 1.10 3.68 3.56
N CYS A 108 2.30 3.21 3.23
CA CYS A 108 2.76 1.87 3.51
C CYS A 108 3.35 1.80 4.92
N THR A 109 3.53 0.58 5.41
CA THR A 109 4.18 0.31 6.68
C THR A 109 5.68 0.62 6.63
N ASN A 110 6.29 0.80 7.79
CA ASN A 110 7.74 1.02 7.89
C ASN A 110 8.51 -0.22 7.41
N GLU A 111 7.96 -1.41 7.64
CA GLU A 111 8.49 -2.69 7.23
C GLU A 111 8.52 -2.83 5.70
N GLU A 112 7.43 -2.46 5.02
CA GLU A 112 7.38 -2.43 3.55
C GLU A 112 8.37 -1.42 2.97
N ASN A 113 8.47 -0.23 3.56
CA ASN A 113 9.46 0.78 3.14
C ASN A 113 10.90 0.30 3.38
N TYR A 114 11.14 -0.41 4.50
CA TYR A 114 12.43 -1.05 4.77
C TYR A 114 12.77 -2.14 3.74
N LEU A 115 11.80 -3.00 3.39
CA LEU A 115 11.97 -4.00 2.34
C LEU A 115 12.27 -3.34 1.00
N MET A 116 11.53 -2.29 0.64
CA MET A 116 11.70 -1.58 -0.62
C MET A 116 13.10 -0.95 -0.75
N GLN A 117 13.55 -0.21 0.26
CA GLN A 117 14.92 0.35 0.22
C GLN A 117 15.99 -0.75 0.22
N LYS A 118 15.73 -1.90 0.85
CA LYS A 118 16.65 -3.04 0.84
C LYS A 118 16.74 -3.67 -0.55
N VAL A 119 15.62 -3.84 -1.25
CA VAL A 119 15.61 -4.30 -2.64
C VAL A 119 16.45 -3.35 -3.51
N MET A 120 16.22 -2.04 -3.41
CA MET A 120 16.95 -1.09 -4.25
C MET A 120 18.45 -1.01 -3.92
N ARG A 121 18.81 -0.96 -2.64
CA ARG A 121 20.21 -0.80 -2.24
C ARG A 121 21.01 -2.10 -2.30
N ALA A 122 20.44 -3.22 -1.88
CA ALA A 122 21.17 -4.49 -1.79
C ALA A 122 21.02 -5.38 -3.03
N VAL A 123 19.86 -5.37 -3.70
CA VAL A 123 19.61 -6.23 -4.87
C VAL A 123 19.88 -5.47 -6.16
N VAL A 124 19.31 -4.27 -6.30
CA VAL A 124 19.55 -3.44 -7.49
C VAL A 124 20.94 -2.82 -7.42
N GLY A 125 21.37 -2.30 -6.27
CA GLY A 125 22.67 -1.68 -6.08
C GLY A 125 22.68 -0.18 -6.33
N THR A 126 21.55 0.49 -6.12
CA THR A 126 21.41 1.96 -6.26
C THR A 126 20.85 2.60 -5.00
N ASN A 127 21.19 3.87 -4.79
CA ASN A 127 20.62 4.72 -3.75
C ASN A 127 19.44 5.57 -4.24
N ASN A 128 19.01 5.39 -5.49
CA ASN A 128 17.87 6.08 -6.08
C ASN A 128 16.54 5.57 -5.48
N VAL A 129 16.29 5.97 -4.24
CA VAL A 129 15.06 5.68 -3.50
C VAL A 129 14.57 6.99 -2.93
N ASP A 130 13.32 7.34 -3.26
CA ASP A 130 12.68 8.54 -2.73
C ASP A 130 11.32 8.22 -2.09
N HIS A 131 10.72 9.23 -1.46
CA HIS A 131 9.53 9.13 -0.63
C HIS A 131 8.72 10.43 -0.72
N CYS A 132 7.40 10.31 -0.60
CA CYS A 132 6.48 11.45 -0.67
C CYS A 132 6.73 12.58 0.36
N ALA A 133 7.56 12.36 1.39
CA ALA A 133 7.94 13.39 2.35
C ALA A 133 8.84 14.50 1.78
N ARG A 134 9.32 14.36 0.53
CA ARG A 134 10.08 15.40 -0.18
C ARG A 134 9.22 16.26 -1.12
N LEU A 135 7.91 15.99 -1.20
CA LEU A 135 6.90 16.80 -1.89
C LEU A 135 6.21 17.73 -0.89
#